data_AF-A0A1F8H083-F1
#
_entry.id   AF-A0A1F8H083-F1
#
_cell.length_a   1.000
_cell.length_b   1.000
_cell.length_c   1.000
_cell.angle_alpha   90.00
_cell.angle_beta   90.00
_cell.angle_gamma   90.00
#
_symmetry.space_group_name_H-M   'P 1'
#
loop_
_entity.id
_entity.type
_entity.pdbx_description
1 polymer ?
#
loop_
_entity_poly.entity_id
_entity_poly.type
_entity_poly.pdbx_seq_one_letter_code
_entity_poly.pdbx_strand_id
1 'polypeptide(L)'
;MLKFKKIFLASLVLSFLVFGNGISGEFVFDDVTVIQNRPDVKDARNFFNLFVSPYHQNMPKTGLYRPFTMTSYAINHYINDSPAGFHIVNIIIHALNSFLVFCLVNYLFKNKFLSYAVFLLFLTHPIHTEAVTSIVGRAELWAFFWSLITIHFYIKKKTVLSLTSFLLALLSKEIAITILPVIFYIDWVLVKNKLFLSVRRMSFFALPLGVYMVLRYIVLGRYFVEDAVTTLITNPLKFAPLGERLITAINVLYLYVEKLIWPVRLSADYSYNSIPVISNPLNPYFLFGIVFLSLLLFLLFYKKTNKTELGLGSVFFLFPYLMISNLIKPVGTIMGERLMYLPSLGFILIISCFLSKSVHTIGKKFAYAILILIVTLYGARTITRNKDWHDARTLFTATVDTVPDSLVARAALAAVHIKADEWKEAREQLDIARNIHENNSRIQNLLGIVADHDGNYRLAEERYKKSLELNPDSINTHINLAELYIKEGRFEEAGRSLKKVIEFYPVDEYVIRYAYIQITLRDPVGAIDTVSKYFSGKMNNVDVRALLGTAYFVKGDNVQALIHLKRAQELGNKAIEIDQMIEAINRNK
;
A
#
# COMPACT_ATOMS: atom_id res chain seq x y z
N MET A 1 9.73 33.38 -15.84
CA MET A 1 9.55 32.05 -16.49
C MET A 1 10.82 31.19 -16.46
N LEU A 2 11.99 31.70 -16.89
CA LEU A 2 13.25 30.93 -16.96
C LEU A 2 13.69 30.28 -15.63
N LYS A 3 13.53 30.99 -14.50
CA LYS A 3 13.87 30.47 -13.16
C LYS A 3 13.04 29.23 -12.79
N PHE A 4 11.73 29.22 -13.05
CA PHE A 4 10.87 28.08 -12.72
C PHE A 4 11.18 26.86 -13.59
N LYS A 5 11.51 27.06 -14.88
CA LYS A 5 11.98 25.97 -15.76
C LYS A 5 13.24 25.29 -15.20
N LYS A 6 14.21 26.07 -14.69
CA LYS A 6 15.42 25.52 -14.07
C LYS A 6 15.12 24.70 -12.80
N ILE A 7 14.19 25.15 -11.95
CA ILE A 7 13.80 24.40 -10.74
C ILE A 7 13.06 23.12 -11.09
N PHE A 8 12.19 23.16 -12.08
CA PHE A 8 11.52 21.96 -12.58
C PHE A 8 12.51 20.92 -13.13
N LEU A 9 13.48 21.35 -13.94
CA LEU A 9 14.53 20.45 -14.42
C LEU A 9 15.39 19.93 -13.26
N ALA A 10 15.73 20.79 -12.30
CA ALA A 10 16.48 20.39 -11.12
C ALA A 10 15.70 19.37 -10.25
N SER A 11 14.38 19.51 -10.11
CA SER A 11 13.59 18.53 -9.36
C SER A 11 13.60 17.18 -10.03
N LEU A 12 13.49 17.12 -11.36
CA LEU A 12 13.63 15.87 -12.11
C LEU A 12 15.02 15.25 -11.90
N VAL A 13 16.08 15.99 -12.23
CA VAL A 13 17.46 15.46 -12.14
C VAL A 13 17.81 15.01 -10.73
N LEU A 14 17.49 15.80 -9.70
CA LEU A 14 17.79 15.44 -8.32
C LEU A 14 16.94 14.25 -7.83
N SER A 15 15.67 14.16 -8.19
CA SER A 15 14.84 13.01 -7.82
C SER A 15 15.38 11.71 -8.44
N PHE A 16 15.77 11.73 -9.73
CA PHE A 16 16.40 10.56 -10.35
C PHE A 16 17.79 10.26 -9.77
N LEU A 17 18.56 11.26 -9.36
CA LEU A 17 19.85 11.04 -8.69
C LEU A 17 19.68 10.38 -7.32
N VAL A 18 18.65 10.75 -6.56
CA VAL A 18 18.42 10.27 -5.19
C VAL A 18 17.63 8.96 -5.14
N PHE A 19 16.66 8.77 -6.04
CA PHE A 19 15.78 7.61 -6.05
C PHE A 19 16.04 6.63 -7.20
N GLY A 20 16.84 7.01 -8.19
CA GLY A 20 17.03 6.22 -9.43
C GLY A 20 17.66 4.85 -9.20
N ASN A 21 18.43 4.67 -8.13
CA ASN A 21 18.97 3.36 -7.78
C ASN A 21 17.93 2.36 -7.26
N GLY A 22 16.69 2.80 -7.00
CA GLY A 22 15.55 1.93 -6.69
C GLY A 22 14.78 1.47 -7.93
N ILE A 23 15.10 1.96 -9.14
CA ILE A 23 14.35 1.62 -10.37
C ILE A 23 14.46 0.13 -10.72
N SER A 24 15.56 -0.54 -10.36
CA SER A 24 15.75 -1.97 -10.62
C SER A 24 15.02 -2.87 -9.62
N GLY A 25 14.25 -2.33 -8.69
CA GLY A 25 13.48 -3.11 -7.72
C GLY A 25 12.33 -3.91 -8.35
N GLU A 26 11.97 -5.00 -7.70
CA GLU A 26 10.83 -5.87 -8.04
C GLU A 26 9.54 -5.42 -7.35
N PHE A 27 8.41 -6.03 -7.72
CA PHE A 27 7.19 -5.90 -6.93
C PHE A 27 7.37 -6.59 -5.58
N VAL A 28 7.36 -5.82 -4.49
CA VAL A 28 7.57 -6.34 -3.13
C VAL A 28 6.43 -5.95 -2.20
N PHE A 29 6.24 -6.75 -1.14
CA PHE A 29 5.27 -6.48 -0.09
C PHE A 29 3.84 -6.24 -0.64
N ASP A 30 3.24 -5.09 -0.37
CA ASP A 30 1.89 -4.75 -0.81
C ASP A 30 1.76 -4.64 -2.35
N ASP A 31 2.86 -4.38 -3.07
CA ASP A 31 2.88 -4.29 -4.54
C ASP A 31 2.37 -5.59 -5.20
N VAL A 32 2.69 -6.73 -4.57
CA VAL A 32 2.31 -8.05 -5.06
C VAL A 32 0.79 -8.18 -5.07
N THR A 33 0.11 -7.80 -3.99
CA THR A 33 -1.35 -7.99 -3.85
C THR A 33 -2.17 -6.91 -4.54
N VAL A 34 -1.66 -5.68 -4.62
CA VAL A 34 -2.38 -4.54 -5.19
C VAL A 34 -2.20 -4.47 -6.71
N ILE A 35 -1.08 -4.96 -7.25
CA ILE A 35 -0.69 -4.78 -8.65
C ILE A 35 -0.38 -6.12 -9.32
N GLN A 36 0.67 -6.82 -8.88
CA GLN A 36 1.20 -7.99 -9.60
C GLN A 36 0.18 -9.12 -9.73
N ASN A 37 -0.55 -9.40 -8.65
CA ASN A 37 -1.51 -10.49 -8.54
C ASN A 37 -2.95 -10.01 -8.77
N ARG A 38 -3.15 -8.86 -9.42
CA ARG A 38 -4.48 -8.26 -9.60
C ARG A 38 -4.89 -8.21 -11.08
N PRO A 39 -5.70 -9.17 -11.59
CA PRO A 39 -5.99 -9.30 -13.02
C PRO A 39 -6.73 -8.12 -13.66
N ASP A 40 -7.62 -7.44 -12.92
CA ASP A 40 -8.41 -6.31 -13.42
C ASP A 40 -7.57 -5.05 -13.67
N VAL A 41 -6.40 -4.92 -13.04
CA VAL A 41 -5.43 -3.84 -13.33
C VAL A 41 -4.68 -4.10 -14.64
N LYS A 42 -4.53 -5.37 -15.05
CA LYS A 42 -3.78 -5.76 -16.25
C LYS A 42 -4.59 -5.61 -17.54
N ASP A 43 -5.91 -5.61 -17.45
CA ASP A 43 -6.80 -5.55 -18.61
C ASP A 43 -7.41 -4.15 -18.76
N ALA A 44 -7.02 -3.43 -19.82
CA ALA A 44 -7.51 -2.09 -20.12
C ALA A 44 -9.04 -2.01 -20.27
N ARG A 45 -9.73 -3.12 -20.61
CA ARG A 45 -11.20 -3.16 -20.69
C ARG A 45 -11.87 -2.97 -19.34
N ASN A 46 -11.15 -3.25 -18.25
CA ASN A 46 -11.63 -3.10 -16.87
C ASN A 46 -11.40 -1.69 -16.29
N PHE A 47 -10.92 -0.72 -17.07
CA PHE A 47 -10.58 0.62 -16.59
C PHE A 47 -11.70 1.27 -15.76
N PHE A 48 -12.95 1.23 -16.24
CA PHE A 48 -14.08 1.79 -15.50
C PHE A 48 -14.49 0.92 -14.29
N ASN A 49 -14.25 -0.39 -14.34
CA ASN A 49 -14.53 -1.31 -13.23
C ASN A 49 -13.66 -0.99 -12.00
N LEU A 50 -12.47 -0.39 -12.19
CA LEU A 50 -11.61 0.06 -11.08
C LEU A 50 -12.26 1.18 -10.25
N PHE A 51 -13.18 1.96 -10.81
CA PHE A 51 -13.92 2.99 -10.07
C PHE A 51 -15.03 2.43 -9.18
N VAL A 52 -15.45 1.19 -9.43
CA VAL A 52 -16.48 0.48 -8.65
C VAL A 52 -15.89 -0.70 -7.87
N SER A 53 -14.56 -0.74 -7.71
CA SER A 53 -13.85 -1.82 -7.02
C SER A 53 -13.11 -1.34 -5.78
N PRO A 54 -12.99 -2.18 -4.72
CA PRO A 54 -12.15 -1.88 -3.57
C PRO A 54 -10.66 -1.81 -3.94
N TYR A 55 -9.85 -1.16 -3.10
CA TYR A 55 -8.41 -0.99 -3.32
C TYR A 55 -7.64 -2.31 -3.29
N HIS A 56 -7.99 -3.22 -2.37
CA HIS A 56 -7.59 -4.63 -2.46
C HIS A 56 -8.72 -5.38 -3.15
N GLN A 57 -8.39 -6.14 -4.21
CA GLN A 57 -9.38 -6.85 -5.00
C GLN A 57 -10.24 -7.76 -4.12
N ASN A 58 -11.56 -7.67 -4.26
CA ASN A 58 -12.54 -8.46 -3.50
C ASN A 58 -12.43 -8.36 -1.95
N MET A 59 -11.76 -7.33 -1.41
CA MET A 59 -11.65 -7.11 0.04
C MET A 59 -12.28 -5.79 0.50
N PRO A 60 -13.61 -5.60 0.36
CA PRO A 60 -14.27 -4.39 0.85
C PRO A 60 -14.11 -4.22 2.37
N LYS A 61 -13.89 -5.32 3.12
CA LYS A 61 -13.60 -5.34 4.56
C LYS A 61 -12.32 -4.60 4.99
N THR A 62 -11.42 -4.29 4.05
CA THR A 62 -10.26 -3.42 4.32
C THR A 62 -10.65 -1.96 4.48
N GLY A 63 -11.85 -1.56 4.03
CA GLY A 63 -12.34 -0.19 4.11
C GLY A 63 -11.64 0.79 3.16
N LEU A 64 -10.84 0.30 2.22
CA LEU A 64 -9.99 1.12 1.33
C LEU A 64 -10.60 1.28 -0.07
N TYR A 65 -10.73 2.54 -0.51
CA TYR A 65 -11.24 2.92 -1.83
C TYR A 65 -10.36 4.01 -2.45
N ARG A 66 -9.60 3.68 -3.49
CA ARG A 66 -8.58 4.56 -4.11
C ARG A 66 -8.54 4.42 -5.64
N PRO A 67 -9.66 4.67 -6.33
CA PRO A 67 -9.80 4.34 -7.75
C PRO A 67 -8.85 5.12 -8.66
N PHE A 68 -8.51 6.38 -8.34
CA PHE A 68 -7.56 7.14 -9.17
C PHE A 68 -6.16 6.48 -9.13
N THR A 69 -5.73 6.04 -7.95
CA THR A 69 -4.47 5.32 -7.79
C THR A 69 -4.48 4.01 -8.58
N MET A 70 -5.56 3.22 -8.47
CA MET A 70 -5.72 1.97 -9.24
C MET A 70 -5.66 2.21 -10.75
N THR A 71 -6.39 3.22 -11.22
CA THR A 71 -6.40 3.62 -12.62
C THR A 71 -5.01 4.06 -13.09
N SER A 72 -4.23 4.73 -12.24
CA SER A 72 -2.84 5.07 -12.56
C SER A 72 -1.94 3.85 -12.70
N TYR A 73 -2.20 2.76 -11.97
CA TYR A 73 -1.50 1.49 -12.19
C TYR A 73 -1.91 0.81 -13.49
N ALA A 74 -3.20 0.83 -13.83
CA ALA A 74 -3.70 0.24 -15.07
C ALA A 74 -3.15 0.95 -16.32
N ILE A 75 -3.12 2.29 -16.30
CA ILE A 75 -2.49 3.09 -17.37
C ILE A 75 -0.99 2.76 -17.47
N ASN A 76 -0.30 2.65 -16.32
CA ASN A 76 1.11 2.28 -16.31
C ASN A 76 1.29 0.90 -16.93
N HIS A 77 0.53 -0.11 -16.51
CA HIS A 77 0.61 -1.49 -17.01
C HIS A 77 0.34 -1.56 -18.51
N TYR A 78 -0.58 -0.75 -19.04
CA TYR A 78 -0.84 -0.67 -20.48
C TYR A 78 0.34 -0.12 -21.28
N ILE A 79 1.10 0.84 -20.72
CA ILE A 79 2.26 1.46 -21.38
C ILE A 79 3.53 0.63 -21.17
N ASN A 80 3.74 0.16 -19.93
CA ASN A 80 4.89 -0.60 -19.48
C ASN A 80 4.54 -1.32 -18.16
N ASP A 81 4.51 -2.65 -18.20
CA ASP A 81 4.15 -3.52 -17.07
C ASP A 81 5.35 -3.92 -16.19
N SER A 82 6.58 -3.54 -16.57
CA SER A 82 7.77 -3.83 -15.79
C SER A 82 7.82 -3.03 -14.48
N PRO A 83 8.33 -3.60 -13.37
CA PRO A 83 8.51 -2.88 -12.11
C PRO A 83 9.24 -1.54 -12.28
N ALA A 84 10.28 -1.51 -13.11
CA ALA A 84 11.05 -0.31 -13.42
C ALA A 84 10.19 0.84 -13.96
N GLY A 85 9.24 0.54 -14.85
CA GLY A 85 8.28 1.52 -15.37
C GLY A 85 7.45 2.14 -14.25
N PHE A 86 7.05 1.35 -13.25
CA PHE A 86 6.29 1.84 -12.10
C PHE A 86 7.12 2.73 -11.16
N HIS A 87 8.37 2.36 -10.88
CA HIS A 87 9.28 3.19 -10.09
C HIS A 87 9.57 4.53 -10.76
N ILE A 88 9.81 4.55 -12.08
CA ILE A 88 10.04 5.78 -12.85
C ILE A 88 8.87 6.75 -12.68
N VAL A 89 7.62 6.26 -12.78
CA VAL A 89 6.43 7.09 -12.60
C VAL A 89 6.38 7.68 -11.18
N ASN A 90 6.69 6.90 -10.14
CA ASN A 90 6.73 7.43 -8.76
C ASN A 90 7.79 8.53 -8.59
N ILE A 91 8.99 8.33 -9.13
CA ILE A 91 10.08 9.33 -9.08
C ILE A 91 9.66 10.62 -9.79
N ILE A 92 8.99 10.53 -10.94
CA ILE A 92 8.45 11.69 -11.66
C ILE A 92 7.41 12.41 -10.79
N ILE A 93 6.45 11.70 -10.19
CA ILE A 93 5.43 12.33 -9.34
C ILE A 93 6.09 13.01 -8.13
N HIS A 94 7.11 12.39 -7.52
CA HIS A 94 7.86 13.01 -6.42
C HIS A 94 8.63 14.27 -6.87
N ALA A 95 9.21 14.28 -8.07
CA ALA A 95 9.83 15.47 -8.65
C ALA A 95 8.82 16.60 -8.90
N LEU A 96 7.60 16.26 -9.37
CA LEU A 96 6.50 17.21 -9.53
C LEU A 96 6.06 17.79 -8.19
N ASN A 97 5.89 16.93 -7.19
CA ASN A 97 5.54 17.32 -5.82
C ASN A 97 6.57 18.29 -5.23
N SER A 98 7.85 17.96 -5.31
CA SER A 98 8.94 18.82 -4.83
C SER A 98 8.95 20.18 -5.55
N PHE A 99 8.70 20.20 -6.86
CA PHE A 99 8.57 21.44 -7.63
C PHE A 99 7.34 22.27 -7.19
N LEU A 100 6.18 21.64 -6.97
CA LEU A 100 4.98 22.32 -6.50
C LEU A 100 5.15 22.89 -5.08
N VAL A 101 5.85 22.17 -4.20
CA VAL A 101 6.24 22.65 -2.87
C VAL A 101 7.09 23.93 -2.99
N PHE A 102 8.12 23.94 -3.85
CA PHE A 102 8.90 25.15 -4.13
C PHE A 102 8.00 26.30 -4.59
N CYS A 103 7.09 26.04 -5.53
CA CYS A 103 6.20 27.05 -6.08
C CYS A 103 5.26 27.63 -5.01
N LEU A 104 4.69 26.79 -4.15
CA LEU A 104 3.79 27.20 -3.08
C LEU A 104 4.52 28.10 -2.06
N VAL A 105 5.68 27.65 -1.55
CA VAL A 105 6.46 28.40 -0.55
C VAL A 105 6.96 29.73 -1.14
N ASN A 106 7.47 29.73 -2.37
CA ASN A 106 7.92 30.94 -3.04
C ASN A 106 6.77 31.92 -3.29
N TYR A 107 5.57 31.41 -3.62
CA TYR A 107 4.38 32.25 -3.81
C TYR A 107 3.91 32.91 -2.50
N LEU A 108 3.83 32.14 -1.42
CA LEU A 108 3.30 32.61 -0.13
C LEU A 108 4.25 33.56 0.60
N PHE A 109 5.54 33.23 0.67
CA PHE A 109 6.49 33.94 1.53
C PHE A 109 7.50 34.81 0.78
N LYS A 110 7.67 34.60 -0.53
CA LYS A 110 8.64 35.33 -1.38
C LYS A 110 10.09 35.28 -0.86
N ASN A 111 10.41 34.34 0.03
CA ASN A 111 11.75 34.14 0.58
C ASN A 111 12.49 33.08 -0.25
N LYS A 112 13.54 33.53 -0.95
CA LYS A 112 14.34 32.69 -1.84
C LYS A 112 15.00 31.53 -1.07
N PHE A 113 15.71 31.81 0.01
CA PHE A 113 16.44 30.77 0.77
C PHE A 113 15.47 29.72 1.31
N LEU A 114 14.39 30.16 1.97
CA LEU A 114 13.34 29.27 2.48
C LEU A 114 12.79 28.35 1.39
N SER A 115 12.49 28.89 0.22
CA SER A 115 11.90 28.09 -0.88
C SER A 115 12.87 27.01 -1.38
N TYR A 116 14.17 27.32 -1.49
CA TYR A 116 15.18 26.32 -1.84
C TYR A 116 15.42 25.31 -0.72
N ALA A 117 15.43 25.75 0.54
CA ALA A 117 15.62 24.86 1.69
C ALA A 117 14.48 23.84 1.78
N VAL A 118 13.22 24.29 1.72
CA VAL A 118 12.06 23.39 1.76
C VAL A 118 12.06 22.44 0.57
N PHE A 119 12.36 22.95 -0.63
CA PHE A 119 12.46 22.14 -1.85
C PHE A 119 13.49 21.01 -1.73
N LEU A 120 14.74 21.34 -1.35
CA LEU A 120 15.82 20.37 -1.29
C LEU A 120 15.64 19.37 -0.14
N LEU A 121 15.23 19.86 1.04
CA LEU A 121 15.01 19.01 2.20
C LEU A 121 13.82 18.07 1.99
N PHE A 122 12.73 18.52 1.36
CA PHE A 122 11.60 17.66 1.02
C PHE A 122 12.00 16.62 -0.04
N LEU A 123 12.68 17.03 -1.10
CA LEU A 123 13.08 16.11 -2.18
C LEU A 123 14.02 15.00 -1.70
N THR A 124 14.92 15.31 -0.76
CA THR A 124 15.96 14.36 -0.33
C THR A 124 15.61 13.57 0.93
N HIS A 125 14.45 13.82 1.55
CA HIS A 125 14.16 13.30 2.88
C HIS A 125 14.05 11.76 2.91
N PRO A 126 14.83 11.05 3.75
CA PRO A 126 14.83 9.58 3.75
C PRO A 126 13.52 8.92 4.14
N ILE A 127 12.72 9.56 5.01
CA ILE A 127 11.36 9.09 5.36
C ILE A 127 10.43 8.93 4.14
N HIS A 128 10.74 9.56 3.00
CA HIS A 128 9.95 9.42 1.78
C HIS A 128 10.29 8.17 0.99
N THR A 129 11.33 7.41 1.37
CA THR A 129 11.75 6.20 0.63
C THR A 129 10.60 5.21 0.49
N GLU A 130 9.84 4.94 1.56
CA GLU A 130 8.68 4.06 1.46
C GLU A 130 7.57 4.63 0.55
N ALA A 131 7.38 5.94 0.48
CA ALA A 131 6.35 6.55 -0.38
C ALA A 131 6.77 6.60 -1.87
N VAL A 132 8.06 6.73 -2.17
CA VAL A 132 8.59 6.91 -3.52
C VAL A 132 9.07 5.59 -4.12
N THR A 133 9.85 4.82 -3.36
CA THR A 133 10.52 3.61 -3.85
C THR A 133 9.59 2.41 -3.81
N SER A 134 8.72 2.25 -2.80
CA SER A 134 7.62 1.27 -2.89
C SER A 134 6.64 1.70 -3.98
N ILE A 135 6.22 0.78 -4.84
CA ILE A 135 5.33 1.14 -5.95
C ILE A 135 3.96 1.57 -5.40
N VAL A 136 3.41 0.86 -4.41
CA VAL A 136 2.12 1.19 -3.77
C VAL A 136 2.10 2.56 -3.09
N GLY A 137 3.28 3.10 -2.74
CA GLY A 137 3.45 4.45 -2.21
C GLY A 137 2.88 5.56 -3.12
N ARG A 138 2.64 5.26 -4.40
CA ARG A 138 2.00 6.15 -5.38
C ARG A 138 0.70 6.78 -4.91
N ALA A 139 -0.06 6.09 -4.05
CA ALA A 139 -1.27 6.67 -3.45
C ALA A 139 -0.98 7.95 -2.66
N GLU A 140 0.11 7.98 -1.88
CA GLU A 140 0.56 9.16 -1.13
C GLU A 140 1.00 10.27 -2.08
N LEU A 141 1.75 9.90 -3.12
CA LEU A 141 2.31 10.83 -4.10
C LEU A 141 1.21 11.56 -4.87
N TRP A 142 0.18 10.85 -5.33
CA TRP A 142 -0.94 11.44 -6.06
C TRP A 142 -1.86 12.25 -5.15
N ALA A 143 -2.16 11.76 -3.94
CA ALA A 143 -2.96 12.51 -2.99
C ALA A 143 -2.31 13.84 -2.63
N PHE A 144 -0.98 13.85 -2.44
CA PHE A 144 -0.23 15.07 -2.18
C PHE A 144 -0.15 15.99 -3.41
N PHE A 145 0.11 15.44 -4.60
CA PHE A 145 0.14 16.19 -5.86
C PHE A 145 -1.16 16.95 -6.08
N TRP A 146 -2.28 16.24 -6.06
CA TRP A 146 -3.59 16.84 -6.27
C TRP A 146 -3.97 17.81 -5.14
N SER A 147 -3.54 17.56 -3.90
CA SER A 147 -3.71 18.51 -2.78
C SER A 147 -2.98 19.85 -3.03
N LEU A 148 -1.75 19.82 -3.55
CA LEU A 148 -1.01 21.03 -3.91
C LEU A 148 -1.65 21.76 -5.10
N ILE A 149 -2.14 21.02 -6.10
CA ILE A 149 -2.89 21.59 -7.23
C ILE A 149 -4.22 22.23 -6.77
N THR A 150 -4.92 21.60 -5.83
CA THR A 150 -6.12 22.18 -5.19
C THR A 150 -5.81 23.51 -4.55
N ILE A 151 -4.75 23.59 -3.72
CA ILE A 151 -4.31 24.85 -3.10
C ILE A 151 -3.97 25.89 -4.18
N HIS A 152 -3.23 25.50 -5.22
CA HIS A 152 -2.84 26.40 -6.30
C HIS A 152 -4.07 27.05 -6.97
N PHE A 153 -5.03 26.24 -7.42
CA PHE A 153 -6.22 26.75 -8.07
C PHE A 153 -7.15 27.51 -7.12
N TYR A 154 -7.20 27.12 -5.84
CA TYR A 154 -7.93 27.84 -4.82
C TYR A 154 -7.40 29.28 -4.68
N ILE A 155 -6.08 29.43 -4.53
CA ILE A 155 -5.40 30.74 -4.44
C ILE A 155 -5.63 31.56 -5.72
N LYS A 156 -5.62 30.92 -6.89
CA LYS A 156 -5.92 31.56 -8.18
C LYS A 156 -7.40 31.86 -8.41
N LYS A 157 -8.27 31.56 -7.44
CA LYS A 157 -9.73 31.73 -7.52
C LYS A 157 -10.36 30.99 -8.71
N LYS A 158 -9.77 29.86 -9.11
CA LYS A 158 -10.30 28.95 -10.15
C LYS A 158 -11.07 27.82 -9.47
N THR A 159 -12.28 28.13 -9.01
CA THR A 159 -13.08 27.25 -8.14
C THR A 159 -13.28 25.86 -8.73
N VAL A 160 -13.75 25.74 -9.98
CA VAL A 160 -14.02 24.45 -10.61
C VAL A 160 -12.77 23.56 -10.64
N LEU A 161 -11.63 24.09 -11.09
CA LEU A 161 -10.36 23.33 -11.13
C LEU A 161 -9.89 22.93 -9.73
N SER A 162 -10.11 23.78 -8.72
CA SER A 162 -9.78 23.47 -7.32
C SER A 162 -10.66 22.32 -6.78
N LEU A 163 -11.97 22.36 -7.03
CA LEU A 163 -12.90 21.30 -6.61
C LEU A 163 -12.61 19.97 -7.32
N THR A 164 -12.36 20.00 -8.64
CA THR A 164 -12.00 18.81 -9.42
C THR A 164 -10.68 18.21 -8.93
N SER A 165 -9.66 19.04 -8.70
CA SER A 165 -8.38 18.56 -8.18
C SER A 165 -8.53 17.95 -6.78
N PHE A 166 -9.39 18.51 -5.94
CA PHE A 166 -9.66 17.96 -4.60
C PHE A 166 -10.37 16.60 -4.68
N LEU A 167 -11.32 16.44 -5.61
CA LEU A 167 -11.93 15.13 -5.85
C LEU A 167 -10.88 14.11 -6.30
N LEU A 168 -9.98 14.48 -7.22
CA LEU A 168 -8.88 13.59 -7.64
C LEU A 168 -7.93 13.25 -6.49
N ALA A 169 -7.67 14.19 -5.57
CA ALA A 169 -6.90 13.94 -4.36
C ALA A 169 -7.58 12.89 -3.47
N LEU A 170 -8.89 13.03 -3.21
CA LEU A 170 -9.68 12.07 -2.42
C LEU A 170 -9.74 10.68 -3.09
N LEU A 171 -9.93 10.64 -4.41
CA LEU A 171 -9.92 9.40 -5.19
C LEU A 171 -8.53 8.73 -5.24
N SER A 172 -7.46 9.47 -4.93
CA SER A 172 -6.11 8.92 -4.80
C SER A 172 -5.90 8.31 -3.42
N LYS A 173 -6.26 9.05 -2.36
CA LYS A 173 -6.21 8.59 -0.96
C LYS A 173 -7.05 9.47 -0.04
N GLU A 174 -7.71 8.84 0.92
CA GLU A 174 -8.58 9.46 1.92
C GLU A 174 -7.90 10.54 2.78
N ILE A 175 -6.58 10.48 2.95
CA ILE A 175 -5.81 11.47 3.73
C ILE A 175 -5.90 12.89 3.13
N ALA A 176 -6.24 13.03 1.85
CA ALA A 176 -6.37 14.31 1.18
C ALA A 176 -7.40 15.25 1.82
N ILE A 177 -8.38 14.74 2.59
CA ILE A 177 -9.33 15.56 3.35
C ILE A 177 -8.65 16.57 4.28
N THR A 178 -7.44 16.25 4.75
CA THR A 178 -6.64 17.09 5.65
C THR A 178 -6.12 18.37 5.01
N ILE A 179 -6.25 18.52 3.69
CA ILE A 179 -5.91 19.76 2.99
C ILE A 179 -6.94 20.88 3.23
N LEU A 180 -8.18 20.55 3.60
CA LEU A 180 -9.23 21.54 3.85
C LEU A 180 -8.86 22.54 4.98
N PRO A 181 -8.42 22.11 6.18
CA PRO A 181 -7.95 23.05 7.20
C PRO A 181 -6.71 23.84 6.77
N VAL A 182 -5.84 23.26 5.94
CA VAL A 182 -4.69 23.97 5.35
C VAL A 182 -5.15 25.10 4.42
N ILE A 183 -6.07 24.82 3.50
CA ILE A 183 -6.63 25.82 2.57
C ILE A 183 -7.34 26.93 3.35
N PHE A 184 -8.17 26.56 4.33
CA PHE A 184 -8.85 27.50 5.19
C PHE A 184 -7.85 28.42 5.93
N TYR A 185 -6.79 27.85 6.51
CA TYR A 185 -5.74 28.62 7.18
C TYR A 185 -5.01 29.56 6.21
N ILE A 186 -4.63 29.09 5.01
CA ILE A 186 -4.00 29.95 3.99
C ILE A 186 -4.93 31.11 3.63
N ASP A 187 -6.20 30.84 3.38
CA ASP A 187 -7.16 31.84 2.91
C ASP A 187 -7.49 32.90 3.96
N TRP A 188 -7.77 32.46 5.19
CA TRP A 188 -8.16 33.33 6.29
C TRP A 188 -6.97 34.05 6.91
N VAL A 189 -5.88 33.33 7.19
CA VAL A 189 -4.77 33.83 8.01
C VAL A 189 -3.68 34.47 7.17
N LEU A 190 -3.24 33.80 6.09
CA LEU A 190 -2.11 34.29 5.27
C LEU A 190 -2.56 35.28 4.19
N VAL A 191 -3.63 34.97 3.47
CA VAL A 191 -4.22 35.86 2.45
C VAL A 191 -5.08 36.97 3.08
N LYS A 192 -5.43 36.83 4.37
CA LYS A 192 -6.18 37.82 5.16
C LYS A 192 -7.59 38.12 4.63
N ASN A 193 -8.27 37.12 4.08
CA ASN A 193 -9.68 37.28 3.71
C ASN A 193 -10.59 37.34 4.95
N LYS A 194 -11.79 37.94 4.79
CA LYS A 194 -12.80 37.93 5.86
C LYS A 194 -13.20 36.49 6.19
N LEU A 195 -13.38 36.18 7.47
CA LEU A 195 -13.73 34.84 7.95
C LEU A 195 -14.96 34.28 7.21
N PHE A 196 -16.05 35.05 7.13
CA PHE A 196 -17.27 34.67 6.43
C PHE A 196 -17.04 34.30 4.96
N LEU A 197 -16.20 35.06 4.24
CA LEU A 197 -15.87 34.77 2.83
C LEU A 197 -15.03 33.50 2.69
N SER A 198 -14.18 33.22 3.67
CA SER A 198 -13.34 32.02 3.71
C SER A 198 -14.22 30.78 3.96
N VAL A 199 -15.13 30.85 4.93
CA VAL A 199 -16.11 29.79 5.23
C VAL A 199 -17.04 29.54 4.03
N ARG A 200 -17.59 30.59 3.42
CA ARG A 200 -18.45 30.46 2.23
C ARG A 200 -17.74 29.83 1.03
N ARG A 201 -16.44 30.11 0.84
CA ARG A 201 -15.68 29.43 -0.23
C ARG A 201 -15.36 27.98 0.12
N MET A 202 -15.11 27.70 1.40
CA MET A 202 -14.87 26.33 1.87
C MET A 202 -16.11 25.44 1.71
N SER A 203 -17.32 25.99 1.82
CA SER A 203 -18.55 25.19 1.66
C SER A 203 -18.68 24.54 0.29
N PHE A 204 -18.03 25.07 -0.77
CA PHE A 204 -18.02 24.43 -2.08
C PHE A 204 -17.30 23.07 -2.09
N PHE A 205 -16.36 22.82 -1.17
CA PHE A 205 -15.69 21.52 -1.06
C PHE A 205 -16.60 20.42 -0.49
N ALA A 206 -17.78 20.76 0.03
CA ALA A 206 -18.79 19.78 0.43
C ALA A 206 -19.25 18.93 -0.76
N LEU A 207 -19.30 19.49 -1.98
CA LEU A 207 -19.71 18.78 -3.18
C LEU A 207 -18.75 17.63 -3.56
N PRO A 208 -17.45 17.85 -3.84
CA PRO A 208 -16.52 16.76 -4.14
C PRO A 208 -16.36 15.78 -2.98
N LEU A 209 -16.44 16.24 -1.72
CA LEU A 209 -16.45 15.36 -0.56
C LEU A 209 -17.68 14.44 -0.57
N GLY A 210 -18.88 14.99 -0.83
CA GLY A 210 -20.11 14.22 -0.94
C GLY A 210 -20.05 13.19 -2.06
N VAL A 211 -19.56 13.58 -3.24
CA VAL A 211 -19.35 12.65 -4.38
C VAL A 211 -18.42 11.50 -3.98
N TYR A 212 -17.27 11.79 -3.38
CA TYR A 212 -16.35 10.76 -2.91
C TYR A 212 -17.00 9.82 -1.88
N MET A 213 -17.76 10.37 -0.93
CA MET A 213 -18.44 9.58 0.11
C MET A 213 -19.50 8.66 -0.48
N VAL A 214 -20.29 9.13 -1.46
CA VAL A 214 -21.28 8.31 -2.17
C VAL A 214 -20.61 7.19 -2.95
N LEU A 215 -19.57 7.49 -3.73
CA LEU A 215 -18.82 6.48 -4.48
C LEU A 215 -18.20 5.43 -3.55
N ARG A 216 -17.58 5.90 -2.46
CA ARG A 216 -16.99 5.01 -1.45
C ARG A 216 -18.04 4.13 -0.79
N TYR A 217 -19.23 4.66 -0.49
CA TYR A 217 -20.34 3.89 0.08
C TYR A 217 -20.85 2.81 -0.89
N ILE A 218 -21.03 3.15 -2.17
CA ILE A 218 -21.47 2.19 -3.20
C ILE A 218 -20.52 1.00 -3.28
N VAL A 219 -19.20 1.24 -3.20
CA VAL A 219 -18.18 0.18 -3.35
C VAL A 219 -17.97 -0.63 -2.07
N LEU A 220 -17.97 0.01 -0.90
CA LEU A 220 -17.65 -0.65 0.36
C LEU A 220 -18.88 -1.20 1.10
N GLY A 221 -20.09 -0.72 0.76
CA GLY A 221 -21.33 -1.08 1.46
C GLY A 221 -21.23 -0.84 2.96
N ARG A 222 -21.54 -1.87 3.77
CA ARG A 222 -21.46 -1.80 5.25
C ARG A 222 -20.07 -1.42 5.78
N TYR A 223 -19.00 -1.78 5.06
CA TYR A 223 -17.61 -1.50 5.46
C TYR A 223 -17.20 -0.04 5.23
N PHE A 224 -18.10 0.80 4.73
CA PHE A 224 -17.94 2.25 4.76
C PHE A 224 -17.98 2.81 6.20
N VAL A 225 -18.87 2.26 7.04
CA VAL A 225 -19.10 2.71 8.42
C VAL A 225 -18.38 1.81 9.41
N GLU A 226 -18.38 0.49 9.17
CA GLU A 226 -17.68 -0.46 10.02
C GLU A 226 -16.17 -0.22 10.01
N ASP A 227 -15.52 -0.52 11.14
CA ASP A 227 -14.07 -0.45 11.21
C ASP A 227 -13.45 -1.43 10.24
N ALA A 228 -12.47 -0.96 9.46
CA ALA A 228 -11.60 -1.83 8.69
C ALA A 228 -11.09 -2.97 9.58
N VAL A 229 -11.14 -4.19 9.05
CA VAL A 229 -10.62 -5.38 9.76
C VAL A 229 -9.14 -5.13 10.03
N THR A 230 -8.83 -4.93 11.30
CA THR A 230 -7.48 -4.66 11.80
C THR A 230 -7.20 -5.72 12.84
N THR A 231 -5.99 -6.24 12.88
CA THR A 231 -5.60 -7.30 13.82
C THR A 231 -4.77 -6.71 14.95
N LEU A 232 -4.69 -7.43 16.07
CA LEU A 232 -3.78 -7.09 17.17
C LEU A 232 -2.34 -6.93 16.64
N ILE A 233 -1.99 -7.71 15.61
CA ILE A 233 -0.66 -7.69 15.03
C ILE A 233 -0.37 -6.39 14.28
N THR A 234 -1.29 -5.96 13.41
CA THR A 234 -1.07 -4.76 12.59
C THR A 234 -1.22 -3.47 13.37
N ASN A 235 -2.10 -3.45 14.39
CA ASN A 235 -2.21 -2.32 15.30
C ASN A 235 -2.75 -2.72 16.68
N PRO A 236 -1.88 -2.88 17.70
CA PRO A 236 -2.32 -3.23 19.04
C PRO A 236 -3.15 -2.12 19.72
N LEU A 237 -2.99 -0.86 19.29
CA LEU A 237 -3.71 0.29 19.86
C LEU A 237 -5.21 0.26 19.63
N LYS A 238 -5.70 -0.54 18.68
CA LYS A 238 -7.14 -0.76 18.49
C LYS A 238 -7.77 -1.57 19.62
N PHE A 239 -6.98 -2.42 20.28
CA PHE A 239 -7.43 -3.33 21.33
C PHE A 239 -7.02 -2.87 22.74
N ALA A 240 -6.21 -1.81 22.84
CA ALA A 240 -5.79 -1.24 24.11
C ALA A 240 -6.87 -0.33 24.72
N PRO A 241 -6.92 -0.20 26.06
CA PRO A 241 -7.74 0.81 26.74
C PRO A 241 -7.41 2.22 26.24
N LEU A 242 -8.39 3.12 26.29
CA LEU A 242 -8.24 4.49 25.76
C LEU A 242 -7.02 5.23 26.34
N GLY A 243 -6.75 5.10 27.64
CA GLY A 243 -5.60 5.75 28.28
C GLY A 243 -4.25 5.30 27.69
N GLU A 244 -4.04 3.98 27.66
CA GLU A 244 -2.83 3.36 27.09
C GLU A 244 -2.69 3.64 25.60
N ARG A 245 -3.82 3.65 24.88
CA ARG A 245 -3.88 4.04 23.47
C ARG A 245 -3.34 5.46 23.26
N LEU A 246 -3.85 6.43 24.02
CA LEU A 246 -3.44 7.82 23.90
C LEU A 246 -1.98 8.02 24.28
N ILE A 247 -1.51 7.39 25.36
CA ILE A 247 -0.10 7.45 25.76
C ILE A 247 0.79 6.89 24.65
N THR A 248 0.45 5.71 24.13
CA THR A 248 1.26 5.08 23.08
C THR A 248 1.18 5.83 21.75
N ALA A 249 0.03 6.39 21.38
CA ALA A 249 -0.14 7.22 20.19
C ALA A 249 0.74 8.50 20.22
N ILE A 250 0.89 9.11 21.40
CA ILE A 250 1.80 10.24 21.59
C ILE A 250 3.26 9.79 21.62
N ASN A 251 3.55 8.60 22.13
CA ASN A 251 4.87 8.00 21.99
C ASN A 251 5.24 7.75 20.50
N VAL A 252 4.29 7.28 19.68
CA VAL A 252 4.49 7.13 18.23
C VAL A 252 4.83 8.47 17.55
N LEU A 253 4.31 9.59 18.06
CA LEU A 253 4.70 10.93 17.57
C LEU A 253 6.20 11.17 17.76
N TYR A 254 6.77 10.80 18.91
CA TYR A 254 8.21 10.88 19.13
C TYR A 254 8.97 10.04 18.09
N LEU A 255 8.56 8.79 17.84
CA LEU A 255 9.21 7.91 16.86
C LEU A 255 9.19 8.47 15.43
N TYR A 256 8.13 9.21 15.08
CA TYR A 256 8.06 9.93 13.81
C TYR A 256 8.98 11.15 13.77
N VAL A 257 9.01 11.96 14.84
CA VAL A 257 9.88 13.14 14.92
C VAL A 257 11.35 12.73 14.94
N GLU A 258 11.70 11.65 15.63
CA GLU A 258 13.03 11.03 15.59
C GLU A 258 13.42 10.72 14.15
N LYS A 259 12.55 10.07 13.36
CA LYS A 259 12.84 9.75 11.95
C LYS A 259 12.84 10.96 11.02
N LEU A 260 12.20 12.06 11.40
CA LEU A 260 12.28 13.33 10.66
C LEU A 260 13.60 14.07 10.91
N ILE A 261 14.17 13.94 12.10
CA ILE A 261 15.43 14.60 12.49
C ILE A 261 16.65 13.72 12.16
N TRP A 262 16.54 12.42 12.45
CA TRP A 262 17.62 11.44 12.41
C TRP A 262 17.15 10.10 11.79
N PRO A 263 16.90 10.06 10.47
CA PRO A 263 16.37 8.89 9.75
C PRO A 263 17.40 7.75 9.55
N VAL A 264 18.11 7.35 10.60
CA VAL A 264 19.10 6.27 10.50
C VAL A 264 18.44 4.90 10.52
N ARG A 265 17.42 4.70 11.37
CA ARG A 265 16.69 3.43 11.48
C ARG A 265 15.32 3.57 10.85
N LEU A 266 15.19 3.05 9.63
CA LEU A 266 13.98 3.03 8.83
C LEU A 266 13.59 1.58 8.56
N SER A 267 12.31 1.27 8.62
CA SER A 267 11.76 -0.07 8.52
C SER A 267 10.52 -0.07 7.62
N ALA A 268 10.31 -1.18 6.90
CA ALA A 268 9.09 -1.35 6.10
C ALA A 268 7.87 -1.70 6.98
N ASP A 269 8.10 -2.15 8.22
CA ASP A 269 7.05 -2.55 9.14
C ASP A 269 7.45 -2.28 10.61
N TYR A 270 6.43 -1.93 11.41
CA TYR A 270 6.54 -1.66 12.85
C TYR A 270 5.46 -2.42 13.64
N SER A 271 4.94 -3.52 13.09
CA SER A 271 3.85 -4.31 13.67
C SER A 271 4.28 -5.03 14.96
N TYR A 272 3.32 -5.69 15.62
CA TYR A 272 3.37 -6.34 16.94
C TYR A 272 4.74 -6.54 17.61
N ASN A 273 4.79 -6.17 18.89
CA ASN A 273 5.96 -6.21 19.78
C ASN A 273 7.09 -5.22 19.46
N SER A 274 7.10 -4.60 18.26
CA SER A 274 8.05 -3.53 17.90
C SER A 274 7.80 -2.21 18.63
N ILE A 275 6.52 -1.87 18.85
CA ILE A 275 6.10 -0.69 19.62
C ILE A 275 5.13 -1.20 20.69
N PRO A 276 5.61 -1.49 21.91
CA PRO A 276 4.77 -2.01 22.97
C PRO A 276 3.73 -0.97 23.40
N VAL A 277 2.59 -1.47 23.89
CA VAL A 277 1.58 -0.61 24.50
C VAL A 277 2.12 -0.10 25.84
N ILE A 278 2.13 1.22 26.02
CA ILE A 278 2.69 1.89 27.19
C ILE A 278 1.56 2.43 28.06
N SER A 279 1.62 2.12 29.35
CA SER A 279 0.70 2.65 30.37
C SER A 279 1.31 3.76 31.22
N ASN A 280 2.64 3.89 31.25
CA ASN A 280 3.32 4.87 32.10
C ASN A 280 3.37 6.28 31.47
N PRO A 281 2.67 7.29 32.03
CA PRO A 281 2.65 8.66 31.50
C PRO A 281 3.94 9.44 31.81
N LEU A 282 4.85 8.89 32.62
CA LEU A 282 6.18 9.47 32.87
C LEU A 282 7.24 8.96 31.88
N ASN A 283 6.84 8.18 30.88
CA ASN A 283 7.76 7.75 29.83
C ASN A 283 8.36 8.99 29.11
N PRO A 284 9.69 9.09 28.98
CA PRO A 284 10.34 10.27 28.41
C PRO A 284 9.92 10.55 26.96
N TYR A 285 9.62 9.50 26.19
CA TYR A 285 9.19 9.63 24.80
C TYR A 285 7.76 10.20 24.70
N PHE A 286 6.88 9.80 25.62
CA PHE A 286 5.56 10.40 25.75
C PHE A 286 5.66 11.90 26.10
N LEU A 287 6.51 12.25 27.08
CA LEU A 287 6.73 13.65 27.48
C LEU A 287 7.28 14.48 26.30
N PHE A 288 8.21 13.94 25.53
CA PHE A 288 8.69 14.60 24.31
C PHE A 288 7.57 14.81 23.30
N GLY A 289 6.75 13.78 23.05
CA GLY A 289 5.59 13.88 22.15
C GLY A 289 4.63 14.98 22.57
N ILE A 290 4.34 15.11 23.88
CA ILE A 290 3.54 16.21 24.44
C ILE A 290 4.22 17.55 24.19
N VAL A 291 5.51 17.70 24.52
CA VAL A 291 6.25 18.95 24.31
C VAL A 291 6.22 19.37 22.84
N PHE A 292 6.40 18.43 21.92
CA PHE A 292 6.34 18.70 20.48
C PHE A 292 4.94 19.12 20.03
N LEU A 293 3.88 18.43 20.50
CA LEU A 293 2.50 18.81 20.21
C LEU A 293 2.16 20.21 20.77
N SER A 294 2.56 20.49 22.01
CA SER A 294 2.42 21.80 22.63
C SER A 294 3.18 22.88 21.87
N LEU A 295 4.38 22.58 21.34
CA LEU A 295 5.14 23.49 20.50
C LEU A 295 4.38 23.80 19.20
N LEU A 296 3.82 22.80 18.51
CA LEU A 296 3.05 23.03 17.28
C LEU A 296 1.80 23.88 17.56
N LEU A 297 1.08 23.60 18.65
CA LEU A 297 -0.07 24.41 19.06
C LEU A 297 0.35 25.83 19.44
N PHE A 298 1.47 25.99 20.15
CA PHE A 298 2.04 27.30 20.47
C PHE A 298 2.37 28.08 19.19
N LEU A 299 3.08 27.46 18.24
CA LEU A 299 3.43 28.10 16.96
C LEU A 299 2.18 28.49 16.14
N LEU A 300 1.12 27.67 16.22
CA LEU A 300 -0.15 27.90 15.53
C LEU A 300 -0.98 29.03 16.14
N PHE A 301 -1.00 29.19 17.47
CA PHE A 301 -1.87 30.17 18.14
C PHE A 301 -1.15 31.44 18.58
N TYR A 302 0.17 31.41 18.77
CA TYR A 302 0.94 32.56 19.22
C TYR A 302 1.01 33.65 18.14
N LYS A 303 0.61 34.87 18.48
CA LYS A 303 0.42 35.99 17.53
C LYS A 303 1.64 36.35 16.68
N LYS A 304 2.87 36.07 17.16
CA LYS A 304 4.10 36.36 16.40
C LYS A 304 4.43 35.29 15.35
N THR A 305 3.92 34.07 15.50
CA THR A 305 4.24 32.92 14.64
C THR A 305 3.06 32.45 13.82
N ASN A 306 1.83 32.68 14.29
CA ASN A 306 0.60 32.19 13.69
C ASN A 306 0.26 32.76 12.30
N LYS A 307 0.98 33.77 11.82
CA LYS A 307 0.82 34.36 10.47
C LYS A 307 2.08 34.21 9.62
N THR A 308 2.96 33.28 10.00
CA THR A 308 4.27 33.07 9.38
C THR A 308 4.38 31.64 8.82
N GLU A 309 5.53 31.32 8.26
CA GLU A 309 5.92 29.98 7.82
C GLU A 309 5.73 28.93 8.94
N LEU A 310 5.97 29.32 10.20
CA LEU A 310 5.87 28.43 11.36
C LEU A 310 4.42 28.00 11.62
N GLY A 311 3.48 28.94 11.52
CA GLY A 311 2.06 28.64 11.67
C GLY A 311 1.56 27.74 10.54
N LEU A 312 1.96 28.03 9.29
CA LEU A 312 1.63 27.17 8.14
C LEU A 312 2.22 25.77 8.30
N GLY A 313 3.47 25.67 8.73
CA GLY A 313 4.14 24.39 8.99
C GLY A 313 3.43 23.58 10.07
N SER A 314 2.92 24.27 11.10
CA SER A 314 2.14 23.63 12.17
C SER A 314 0.83 23.05 11.65
N VAL A 315 0.10 23.76 10.78
CA VAL A 315 -1.14 23.24 10.16
C VAL A 315 -0.86 22.06 9.22
N PHE A 316 0.19 22.15 8.39
CA PHE A 316 0.60 21.06 7.50
C PHE A 316 1.10 19.81 8.23
N PHE A 317 1.57 19.94 9.48
CA PHE A 317 1.94 18.80 10.29
C PHE A 317 0.73 18.24 11.06
N LEU A 318 0.06 19.10 11.84
CA LEU A 318 -0.94 18.68 12.83
C LEU A 318 -2.14 17.95 12.21
N PHE A 319 -2.80 18.54 11.20
CA PHE A 319 -4.03 17.96 10.66
C PHE A 319 -3.79 16.63 9.91
N PRO A 320 -2.76 16.53 9.05
CA PRO A 320 -2.37 15.27 8.44
C PRO A 320 -1.94 14.22 9.46
N TYR A 321 -1.12 14.61 10.44
CA TYR A 321 -0.67 13.71 11.50
C TYR A 321 -1.85 13.18 12.31
N LEU A 322 -2.80 14.04 12.70
CA LEU A 322 -3.93 13.67 13.53
C LEU A 322 -4.77 12.54 12.91
N MET A 323 -4.92 12.50 11.59
CA MET A 323 -5.60 11.42 10.87
C MET A 323 -4.86 10.07 10.94
N ILE A 324 -3.52 10.07 11.05
CA ILE A 324 -2.70 8.84 11.10
C ILE A 324 -2.23 8.49 12.52
N SER A 325 -2.43 9.38 13.48
CA SER A 325 -1.85 9.37 14.83
C SER A 325 -2.42 8.32 15.78
N ASN A 326 -3.48 7.59 15.42
CA ASN A 326 -4.27 6.76 16.34
C ASN A 326 -4.92 7.53 17.53
N LEU A 327 -4.83 8.87 17.59
CA LEU A 327 -5.38 9.68 18.68
C LEU A 327 -6.92 9.77 18.62
N ILE A 328 -7.45 10.17 17.45
CA ILE A 328 -8.90 10.25 17.23
C ILE A 328 -9.48 8.84 17.17
N LYS A 329 -8.97 8.04 16.23
CA LYS A 329 -9.42 6.67 15.94
C LYS A 329 -8.22 5.82 15.56
N PRO A 330 -8.15 4.55 15.99
CA PRO A 330 -7.16 3.62 15.50
C PRO A 330 -7.22 3.48 13.98
N VAL A 331 -6.07 3.52 13.31
CA VAL A 331 -5.93 3.27 11.88
C VAL A 331 -5.42 1.84 11.63
N GLY A 332 -5.37 1.38 10.38
CA GLY A 332 -5.03 -0.01 10.06
C GLY A 332 -3.60 -0.45 10.45
N THR A 333 -2.72 0.50 10.76
CA THR A 333 -1.33 0.26 11.20
C THR A 333 -0.98 1.14 12.40
N ILE A 334 -0.09 0.66 13.27
CA ILE A 334 0.42 1.47 14.39
C ILE A 334 1.33 2.62 13.88
N MET A 335 2.17 2.35 12.88
CA MET A 335 3.16 3.29 12.36
C MET A 335 3.60 2.86 10.94
N GLY A 336 3.80 3.82 10.04
CA GLY A 336 4.38 3.59 8.72
C GLY A 336 5.01 4.87 8.16
N GLU A 337 6.18 4.77 7.54
CA GLU A 337 6.98 5.93 7.10
C GLU A 337 6.28 6.67 5.96
N ARG A 338 5.65 5.93 5.04
CA ARG A 338 4.85 6.47 3.93
C ARG A 338 3.77 7.45 4.40
N LEU A 339 3.21 7.24 5.59
CA LEU A 339 2.17 8.10 6.16
C LEU A 339 2.69 9.51 6.47
N MET A 340 4.00 9.68 6.65
CA MET A 340 4.63 10.98 6.91
C MET A 340 4.92 11.80 5.64
N TYR A 341 4.64 11.28 4.44
CA TYR A 341 4.90 12.01 3.21
C TYR A 341 4.24 13.40 3.21
N LEU A 342 2.95 13.49 3.53
CA LEU A 342 2.23 14.76 3.63
C LEU A 342 2.58 15.58 4.91
N PRO A 343 2.53 15.00 6.14
CA PRO A 343 2.92 15.71 7.37
C PRO A 343 4.34 16.29 7.36
N SER A 344 5.29 15.61 6.72
CA SER A 344 6.71 16.01 6.69
C SER A 344 6.93 17.39 6.07
N LEU A 345 6.07 17.85 5.14
CA LEU A 345 6.15 19.21 4.60
C LEU A 345 6.04 20.24 5.73
N GLY A 346 5.16 20.02 6.70
CA GLY A 346 4.98 20.91 7.83
C GLY A 346 6.24 21.03 8.70
N PHE A 347 6.84 19.88 9.01
CA PHE A 347 8.10 19.82 9.76
C PHE A 347 9.26 20.50 8.99
N ILE A 348 9.41 20.18 7.71
CA ILE A 348 10.47 20.73 6.86
C ILE A 348 10.33 22.24 6.70
N LEU A 349 9.10 22.77 6.62
CA LEU A 349 8.85 24.20 6.58
C LEU A 349 9.29 24.91 7.88
N ILE A 350 9.03 24.29 9.04
CA ILE A 350 9.46 24.80 10.34
C ILE A 350 11.00 24.85 10.43
N ILE A 351 11.68 23.75 10.14
CA ILE A 351 13.15 23.67 10.17
C ILE A 351 13.78 24.64 9.16
N SER A 352 13.22 24.75 7.95
CA SER A 352 13.70 25.68 6.92
C SER A 352 13.51 27.14 7.33
N CYS A 353 12.48 27.46 8.12
CA CYS A 353 12.29 28.80 8.68
C CYS A 353 13.40 29.15 9.68
N PHE A 354 13.76 28.22 10.58
CA PHE A 354 14.88 28.41 11.50
C PHE A 354 16.20 28.60 10.74
N LEU A 355 16.48 27.74 9.75
CA LEU A 355 17.69 27.86 8.94
C LEU A 355 17.72 29.17 8.14
N SER A 356 16.57 29.65 7.66
CA SER A 356 16.47 30.95 6.98
C SER A 356 16.77 32.13 7.91
N LYS A 357 16.42 32.04 9.20
CA LYS A 357 16.78 33.08 10.18
C LYS A 357 18.28 33.06 10.47
N SER A 358 18.89 31.87 10.54
CA SER A 358 20.33 31.71 10.73
C SER A 358 21.17 32.40 9.64
N VAL A 359 20.65 32.58 8.42
CA VAL A 359 21.32 33.35 7.36
C VAL A 359 21.73 34.75 7.85
N HIS A 360 20.92 35.39 8.69
CA HIS A 360 21.19 36.71 9.25
C HIS A 360 22.07 36.64 10.51
N THR A 361 21.97 35.57 11.31
CA THR A 361 22.69 35.42 12.59
C THR A 361 24.12 34.94 12.42
N ILE A 362 24.33 33.86 11.65
CA ILE A 362 25.65 33.18 11.49
C ILE A 362 26.23 33.34 10.08
N GLY A 363 25.53 34.10 9.22
CA GLY A 363 25.98 34.44 7.87
C GLY A 363 25.51 33.46 6.79
N LYS A 364 25.30 34.01 5.60
CA LYS A 364 24.75 33.27 4.45
C LYS A 364 25.59 32.05 4.07
N LYS A 365 26.92 32.18 3.96
CA LYS A 365 27.79 31.06 3.55
C LYS A 365 27.61 29.84 4.46
N PHE A 366 27.57 30.07 5.77
CA PHE A 366 27.44 29.00 6.76
C PHE A 366 26.06 28.36 6.75
N ALA A 367 24.98 29.16 6.62
CA ALA A 367 23.63 28.63 6.50
C ALA A 367 23.44 27.74 5.24
N TYR A 368 24.04 28.12 4.11
CA TYR A 368 24.06 27.27 2.92
C TYR A 368 24.92 26.01 3.12
N ALA A 369 26.06 26.10 3.82
CA ALA A 369 26.88 24.94 4.14
C ALA A 369 26.12 23.91 5.00
N ILE A 370 25.40 24.37 6.03
CA ILE A 370 24.51 23.50 6.84
C ILE A 370 23.45 22.85 5.94
N LEU A 371 22.77 23.63 5.09
CA LEU A 371 21.76 23.08 4.18
C LEU A 371 22.35 22.00 3.28
N ILE A 372 23.49 22.26 2.66
CA ILE A 372 24.18 21.30 1.78
C ILE A 372 24.56 20.04 2.55
N LEU A 373 25.09 20.17 3.77
CA LEU A 373 25.43 19.03 4.61
C LEU A 373 24.20 18.16 4.91
N ILE A 374 23.09 18.77 5.35
CA ILE A 374 21.85 18.04 5.65
C ILE A 374 21.32 17.35 4.39
N VAL A 375 21.24 18.06 3.27
CA VAL A 375 20.77 17.52 1.98
C VAL A 375 21.66 16.38 1.50
N THR A 376 22.97 16.45 1.73
CA THR A 376 23.92 15.38 1.37
C THR A 376 23.72 14.15 2.25
N LEU A 377 23.61 14.33 3.57
CA LEU A 377 23.37 13.23 4.51
C LEU A 377 22.01 12.57 4.26
N TYR A 378 20.98 13.36 4.01
CA TYR A 378 19.64 12.88 3.67
C TYR A 378 19.64 12.16 2.32
N GLY A 379 20.21 12.76 1.27
CA GLY A 379 20.35 12.12 -0.04
C GLY A 379 21.11 10.80 0.03
N ALA A 380 22.24 10.76 0.74
CA ALA A 380 23.02 9.53 0.95
C ALA A 380 22.19 8.46 1.68
N ARG A 381 21.48 8.83 2.74
CA ARG A 381 20.63 7.87 3.48
C ARG A 381 19.48 7.35 2.62
N THR A 382 18.83 8.20 1.83
CA THR A 382 17.78 7.80 0.88
C THR A 382 18.32 6.83 -0.16
N ILE A 383 19.46 7.12 -0.79
CA ILE A 383 20.11 6.23 -1.76
C ILE A 383 20.39 4.86 -1.13
N THR A 384 20.89 4.82 0.12
CA THR A 384 21.10 3.54 0.81
C THR A 384 19.80 2.80 1.08
N ARG A 385 18.76 3.51 1.55
CA ARG A 385 17.45 2.93 1.90
C ARG A 385 16.68 2.42 0.68
N ASN A 386 16.89 3.00 -0.50
CA ASN A 386 16.26 2.50 -1.73
C ASN A 386 16.67 1.07 -2.07
N LYS A 387 17.91 0.68 -1.73
CA LYS A 387 18.42 -0.67 -2.00
C LYS A 387 17.64 -1.73 -1.25
N ASP A 388 17.12 -1.39 -0.07
CA ASP A 388 16.33 -2.31 0.74
C ASP A 388 15.03 -2.71 0.01
N TRP A 389 14.52 -1.88 -0.90
CA TRP A 389 13.31 -2.15 -1.67
C TRP A 389 13.57 -2.90 -2.99
N HIS A 390 14.76 -3.50 -3.15
CA HIS A 390 15.13 -4.19 -4.37
C HIS A 390 14.30 -5.47 -4.61
N ASP A 391 14.19 -6.34 -3.61
CA ASP A 391 13.43 -7.58 -3.69
C ASP A 391 12.93 -7.97 -2.28
N ALA A 392 12.06 -8.97 -2.21
CA ALA A 392 11.44 -9.36 -0.95
C ALA A 392 12.48 -9.83 0.10
N ARG A 393 13.55 -10.50 -0.32
CA ARG A 393 14.61 -10.96 0.59
C ARG A 393 15.34 -9.78 1.19
N THR A 394 15.82 -8.87 0.35
CA THR A 394 16.57 -7.68 0.79
C THR A 394 15.71 -6.81 1.72
N LEU A 395 14.43 -6.62 1.38
CA LEU A 395 13.49 -5.82 2.16
C LEU A 395 13.25 -6.40 3.55
N PHE A 396 12.90 -7.68 3.64
CA PHE A 396 12.56 -8.28 4.93
C PHE A 396 13.79 -8.59 5.78
N THR A 397 14.95 -8.83 5.18
CA THR A 397 16.23 -8.90 5.91
C THR A 397 16.53 -7.56 6.59
N ALA A 398 16.53 -6.45 5.84
CA ALA A 398 16.76 -5.11 6.40
C ALA A 398 15.71 -4.70 7.44
N THR A 399 14.46 -5.13 7.25
CA THR A 399 13.37 -4.88 8.20
C THR A 399 13.58 -5.65 9.50
N VAL A 400 13.98 -6.92 9.44
CA VAL A 400 14.30 -7.73 10.63
C VAL A 400 15.54 -7.20 11.35
N ASP A 401 16.56 -6.73 10.62
CA ASP A 401 17.76 -6.13 11.22
C ASP A 401 17.42 -4.84 12.00
N THR A 402 16.45 -4.07 11.50
CA THR A 402 16.02 -2.81 12.14
C THR A 402 15.01 -3.05 13.26
N VAL A 403 14.11 -4.01 13.07
CA VAL A 403 12.96 -4.31 13.93
C VAL A 403 12.88 -5.83 14.12
N PRO A 404 13.75 -6.41 14.96
CA PRO A 404 13.88 -7.86 15.09
C PRO A 404 12.65 -8.56 15.66
N ASP A 405 11.78 -7.82 16.36
CA ASP A 405 10.57 -8.38 16.97
C ASP A 405 9.32 -8.20 16.11
N SER A 406 9.43 -7.66 14.88
CA SER A 406 8.28 -7.57 13.97
C SER A 406 7.85 -8.97 13.53
N LEU A 407 6.68 -9.40 14.03
CA LEU A 407 6.07 -10.67 13.62
C LEU A 407 5.79 -10.72 12.10
N VAL A 408 5.39 -9.60 11.51
CA VAL A 408 5.10 -9.51 10.07
C VAL A 408 6.36 -9.68 9.24
N ALA A 409 7.45 -9.02 9.64
CA ALA A 409 8.74 -9.13 8.95
C ALA A 409 9.33 -10.53 9.07
N ARG A 410 9.29 -11.14 10.26
CA ARG A 410 9.76 -12.53 10.49
C ARG A 410 8.98 -13.53 9.64
N ALA A 411 7.64 -13.42 9.63
CA ALA A 411 6.79 -14.29 8.81
C ALA A 411 7.07 -14.12 7.31
N ALA A 412 7.29 -12.89 6.86
CA ALA A 412 7.57 -12.60 5.47
C ALA A 412 8.96 -13.11 5.06
N LEU A 413 9.98 -12.94 5.90
CA LEU A 413 11.32 -13.47 5.67
C LEU A 413 11.33 -15.00 5.68
N ALA A 414 10.59 -15.65 6.59
CA ALA A 414 10.38 -17.10 6.56
C ALA A 414 9.77 -17.57 5.23
N ALA A 415 8.75 -16.86 4.72
CA ALA A 415 8.13 -17.19 3.44
C ALA A 415 9.10 -17.01 2.26
N VAL A 416 10.00 -16.02 2.33
CA VAL A 416 11.08 -15.84 1.34
C VAL A 416 12.03 -17.04 1.37
N HIS A 417 12.48 -17.46 2.55
CA HIS A 417 13.36 -18.62 2.70
C HIS A 417 12.70 -19.91 2.20
N ILE A 418 11.43 -20.13 2.53
CA ILE A 418 10.64 -21.28 2.01
C ILE A 418 10.62 -21.27 0.48
N LYS A 419 10.34 -20.12 -0.15
CA LYS A 419 10.31 -20.01 -1.61
C LYS A 419 11.67 -20.26 -2.27
N ALA A 420 12.76 -20.08 -1.53
CA ALA A 420 14.13 -20.31 -1.99
C ALA A 420 14.68 -21.69 -1.59
N ASP A 421 13.83 -22.59 -1.06
CA ASP A 421 14.22 -23.91 -0.53
C ASP A 421 15.27 -23.85 0.61
N GLU A 422 15.35 -22.72 1.32
CA GLU A 422 16.23 -22.48 2.47
C GLU A 422 15.50 -22.86 3.78
N TRP A 423 15.22 -24.15 3.92
CA TRP A 423 14.35 -24.68 4.98
C TRP A 423 14.87 -24.48 6.40
N LYS A 424 16.19 -24.39 6.58
CA LYS A 424 16.80 -24.18 7.90
C LYS A 424 16.54 -22.75 8.38
N GLU A 425 16.86 -21.78 7.55
CA GLU A 425 16.66 -20.36 7.79
C GLU A 425 15.17 -20.04 7.97
N ALA A 426 14.30 -20.66 7.16
CA ALA A 426 12.85 -20.55 7.32
C ALA A 426 12.37 -20.98 8.71
N ARG A 427 12.86 -22.12 9.23
CA ARG A 427 12.52 -22.61 10.58
C ARG A 427 13.02 -21.68 11.66
N GLU A 428 14.26 -21.20 11.55
CA GLU A 428 14.83 -20.25 12.50
C GLU A 428 13.95 -18.99 12.62
N GLN A 429 13.51 -18.43 11.49
CA GLN A 429 12.60 -17.27 11.52
C GLN A 429 11.23 -17.62 12.11
N LEU A 430 10.68 -18.80 11.80
CA LEU A 430 9.38 -19.24 12.33
C LEU A 430 9.40 -19.58 13.82
N ASP A 431 10.50 -20.14 14.33
CA ASP A 431 10.68 -20.42 15.75
C ASP A 431 10.70 -19.12 16.55
N ILE A 432 11.42 -18.11 16.08
CA ILE A 432 11.39 -16.75 16.67
C ILE A 432 9.98 -16.17 16.59
N ALA A 433 9.33 -16.22 15.42
CA ALA A 433 7.99 -15.68 15.23
C ALA A 433 6.94 -16.36 16.13
N ARG A 434 7.03 -17.69 16.30
CA ARG A 434 6.16 -18.47 17.20
C ARG A 434 6.35 -18.04 18.65
N ASN A 435 7.58 -17.77 19.09
CA ASN A 435 7.87 -17.28 20.44
C ASN A 435 7.34 -15.86 20.68
N ILE A 436 7.25 -15.02 19.64
CA ILE A 436 6.65 -13.68 19.73
C ILE A 436 5.12 -13.79 19.85
N HIS A 437 4.46 -14.54 18.96
CA HIS A 437 3.01 -14.71 19.00
C HIS A 437 2.54 -15.95 18.22
N GLU A 438 2.45 -17.10 18.91
CA GLU A 438 2.08 -18.38 18.32
C GLU A 438 0.69 -18.39 17.65
N ASN A 439 -0.31 -17.76 18.27
CA ASN A 439 -1.70 -17.76 17.79
C ASN A 439 -1.93 -16.75 16.65
N ASN A 440 -1.12 -16.83 15.60
CA ASN A 440 -1.26 -16.04 14.40
C ASN A 440 -1.54 -16.92 13.16
N SER A 441 -2.58 -16.57 12.39
CA SER A 441 -2.99 -17.35 11.21
C SER A 441 -1.86 -17.53 10.19
N ARG A 442 -1.06 -16.48 9.92
CA ARG A 442 0.02 -16.55 8.93
C ARG A 442 1.16 -17.45 9.40
N ILE A 443 1.51 -17.38 10.69
CA ILE A 443 2.55 -18.23 11.29
C ILE A 443 2.12 -19.70 11.26
N GLN A 444 0.88 -20.01 11.68
CA GLN A 444 0.36 -21.38 11.64
C GLN A 444 0.32 -21.92 10.21
N ASN A 445 0.00 -21.09 9.21
CA ASN A 445 0.07 -21.50 7.81
C ASN A 445 1.51 -21.85 7.38
N LEU A 446 2.49 -21.01 7.71
CA LEU A 446 3.89 -21.25 7.35
C LEU A 446 4.47 -22.48 8.08
N LEU A 447 4.10 -22.69 9.34
CA LEU A 447 4.43 -23.93 10.06
C LEU A 447 3.81 -25.17 9.40
N GLY A 448 2.60 -25.04 8.85
CA GLY A 448 1.97 -26.10 8.06
C GLY A 448 2.74 -26.43 6.77
N ILE A 449 3.25 -25.41 6.06
CA ILE A 449 4.09 -25.62 4.87
C ILE A 449 5.38 -26.36 5.24
N VAL A 450 6.02 -25.96 6.33
CA VAL A 450 7.22 -26.63 6.83
C VAL A 450 6.94 -28.09 7.21
N ALA A 451 5.81 -28.38 7.84
CA ALA A 451 5.41 -29.75 8.18
C ALA A 451 5.04 -30.60 6.96
N ASP A 452 4.41 -30.02 5.93
CA ASP A 452 4.13 -30.68 4.65
C ASP A 452 5.43 -31.05 3.93
N HIS A 453 6.41 -30.12 3.89
CA HIS A 453 7.74 -30.39 3.36
C HIS A 453 8.44 -31.55 4.08
N ASP A 454 8.27 -31.68 5.40
CA ASP A 454 8.85 -32.78 6.19
C ASP A 454 8.13 -34.12 6.01
N GLY A 455 7.07 -34.17 5.20
CA GLY A 455 6.22 -35.36 5.03
C GLY A 455 5.30 -35.64 6.22
N ASN A 456 5.22 -34.73 7.20
CA ASN A 456 4.32 -34.87 8.34
C ASN A 456 2.95 -34.26 8.03
N TYR A 457 2.22 -34.90 7.12
CA TYR A 457 0.93 -34.42 6.60
C TYR A 457 -0.13 -34.21 7.68
N ARG A 458 -0.13 -35.06 8.72
CA ARG A 458 -1.03 -34.90 9.88
C ARG A 458 -0.77 -33.58 10.61
N LEU A 459 0.49 -33.25 10.87
CA LEU A 459 0.85 -31.99 11.50
C LEU A 459 0.59 -30.80 10.56
N ALA A 460 0.86 -30.96 9.26
CA ALA A 460 0.55 -29.94 8.27
C ALA A 460 -0.95 -29.57 8.28
N GLU A 461 -1.83 -30.57 8.21
CA GLU A 461 -3.28 -30.38 8.26
C GLU A 461 -3.71 -29.70 9.58
N GLU A 462 -3.17 -30.13 10.72
CA GLU A 462 -3.44 -29.52 12.02
C GLU A 462 -3.09 -28.03 12.01
N ARG A 463 -1.90 -27.67 11.53
CA ARG A 463 -1.42 -26.28 11.49
C ARG A 463 -2.20 -25.43 10.51
N TYR A 464 -2.54 -25.96 9.34
CA TYR A 464 -3.40 -25.26 8.40
C TYR A 464 -4.82 -25.05 8.94
N LYS A 465 -5.42 -26.07 9.59
CA LYS A 465 -6.73 -25.92 10.26
C LYS A 465 -6.67 -24.87 11.36
N LYS A 466 -5.60 -24.85 12.16
CA LYS A 466 -5.40 -23.81 13.18
C LYS A 466 -5.29 -22.42 12.57
N SER A 467 -4.62 -22.30 11.42
CA SER A 467 -4.56 -21.06 10.66
C SER A 467 -5.94 -20.57 10.21
N LEU A 468 -6.82 -21.49 9.76
CA LEU A 468 -8.20 -21.17 9.38
C LEU A 468 -9.14 -20.90 10.57
N GLU A 469 -8.91 -21.51 11.73
CA GLU A 469 -9.60 -21.13 12.97
C GLU A 469 -9.34 -19.67 13.34
N LEU A 470 -8.09 -19.22 13.17
CA LEU A 470 -7.66 -17.85 13.46
C LEU A 470 -8.07 -16.84 12.37
N ASN A 471 -8.13 -17.28 11.11
CA ASN A 471 -8.61 -16.48 9.98
C ASN A 471 -9.27 -17.39 8.93
N PRO A 472 -10.61 -17.53 8.97
CA PRO A 472 -11.35 -18.39 8.04
C PRO A 472 -11.20 -18.00 6.56
N ASP A 473 -10.86 -16.74 6.30
CA ASP A 473 -10.72 -16.18 4.95
C ASP A 473 -9.27 -16.23 4.42
N SER A 474 -8.36 -16.97 5.08
CA SER A 474 -6.98 -17.08 4.65
C SER A 474 -6.85 -17.90 3.36
N ILE A 475 -6.82 -17.22 2.22
CA ILE A 475 -6.78 -17.84 0.88
C ILE A 475 -5.53 -18.70 0.69
N ASN A 476 -4.36 -18.23 1.13
CA ASN A 476 -3.13 -19.01 1.05
C ASN A 476 -3.24 -20.32 1.83
N THR A 477 -3.92 -20.31 2.98
CA THR A 477 -4.15 -21.53 3.78
C THR A 477 -5.11 -22.48 3.09
N HIS A 478 -6.17 -21.96 2.45
CA HIS A 478 -7.07 -22.80 1.63
C HIS A 478 -6.36 -23.42 0.43
N ILE A 479 -5.46 -22.68 -0.24
CA ILE A 479 -4.63 -23.22 -1.33
C ILE A 479 -3.76 -24.36 -0.79
N ASN A 480 -3.01 -24.13 0.28
CA ASN A 480 -2.12 -25.13 0.87
C ASN A 480 -2.86 -26.38 1.36
N LEU A 481 -4.05 -26.22 1.97
CA LEU A 481 -4.89 -27.36 2.36
C LEU A 481 -5.41 -28.13 1.17
N ALA A 482 -5.84 -27.44 0.11
CA ALA A 482 -6.28 -28.12 -1.10
C ALA A 482 -5.15 -28.95 -1.71
N GLU A 483 -3.93 -28.41 -1.76
CA GLU A 483 -2.76 -29.14 -2.25
C GLU A 483 -2.43 -30.35 -1.37
N LEU A 484 -2.47 -30.21 -0.04
CA LEU A 484 -2.29 -31.31 0.88
C LEU A 484 -3.34 -32.42 0.67
N TYR A 485 -4.62 -32.05 0.58
CA TYR A 485 -5.70 -33.00 0.37
C TYR A 485 -5.64 -33.69 -1.00
N ILE A 486 -5.20 -32.99 -2.05
CA ILE A 486 -4.95 -33.61 -3.36
C ILE A 486 -3.87 -34.68 -3.25
N LYS A 487 -2.76 -34.41 -2.55
CA LYS A 487 -1.68 -35.40 -2.31
C LYS A 487 -2.19 -36.65 -1.57
N GLU A 488 -3.13 -36.47 -0.64
CA GLU A 488 -3.74 -37.55 0.13
C GLU A 488 -4.92 -38.25 -0.58
N GLY A 489 -5.32 -37.80 -1.78
CA GLY A 489 -6.48 -38.33 -2.51
C GLY A 489 -7.85 -37.92 -1.92
N ARG A 490 -7.87 -36.93 -1.02
CA ARG A 490 -9.06 -36.41 -0.33
C ARG A 490 -9.73 -35.31 -1.14
N PHE A 491 -10.24 -35.68 -2.32
CA PHE A 491 -10.72 -34.74 -3.33
C PHE A 491 -11.94 -33.91 -2.89
N GLU A 492 -12.80 -34.44 -2.02
CA GLU A 492 -13.96 -33.71 -1.47
C GLU A 492 -13.52 -32.50 -0.62
N GLU A 493 -12.57 -32.71 0.30
CA GLU A 493 -11.99 -31.61 1.07
C GLU A 493 -11.21 -30.63 0.20
N ALA A 494 -10.42 -31.12 -0.76
CA ALA A 494 -9.72 -30.27 -1.71
C ALA A 494 -10.67 -29.37 -2.50
N GLY A 495 -11.79 -29.93 -2.97
CA GLY A 495 -12.83 -29.21 -3.69
C GLY A 495 -13.45 -28.10 -2.83
N ARG A 496 -13.75 -28.38 -1.56
CA ARG A 496 -14.27 -27.37 -0.63
C ARG A 496 -13.30 -26.21 -0.42
N SER A 497 -12.01 -26.49 -0.23
CA SER A 497 -10.97 -25.46 -0.08
C SER A 497 -10.78 -24.65 -1.37
N LEU A 498 -10.67 -25.30 -2.53
CA LEU A 498 -10.54 -24.61 -3.83
C LEU A 498 -11.77 -23.77 -4.18
N LYS A 499 -12.97 -24.23 -3.81
CA LYS A 499 -14.20 -23.43 -3.97
C LYS A 499 -14.07 -22.08 -3.25
N LYS A 500 -13.55 -22.09 -2.03
CA LYS A 500 -13.27 -20.84 -1.27
C LYS A 500 -12.22 -19.97 -1.96
N VAL A 501 -11.19 -20.58 -2.53
CA VAL A 501 -10.18 -19.86 -3.30
C VAL A 501 -10.80 -19.17 -4.51
N ILE A 502 -11.59 -19.85 -5.34
CA ILE A 502 -12.16 -19.26 -6.57
C ILE A 502 -13.34 -18.32 -6.32
N GLU A 503 -14.04 -18.45 -5.18
CA GLU A 503 -15.03 -17.47 -4.73
C GLU A 503 -14.38 -16.11 -4.46
N PHE A 504 -13.11 -16.10 -4.05
CA PHE A 504 -12.37 -14.90 -3.69
C PHE A 504 -11.37 -14.43 -4.77
N TYR A 505 -10.63 -15.36 -5.35
CA TYR A 505 -9.52 -15.16 -6.29
C TYR A 505 -9.61 -16.14 -7.47
N PRO A 506 -10.54 -15.90 -8.43
CA PRO A 506 -10.77 -16.79 -9.57
C PRO A 506 -9.69 -16.60 -10.64
N VAL A 507 -8.45 -16.97 -10.32
CA VAL A 507 -7.38 -17.07 -11.32
C VAL A 507 -7.52 -18.36 -12.09
N ASP A 508 -7.23 -18.31 -13.39
CA ASP A 508 -7.38 -19.42 -14.34
C ASP A 508 -6.86 -20.75 -13.76
N GLU A 509 -5.67 -20.74 -13.14
CA GLU A 509 -5.07 -21.92 -12.50
C GLU A 509 -5.98 -22.57 -11.44
N TYR A 510 -6.48 -21.80 -10.46
CA TYR A 510 -7.30 -22.35 -9.37
C TYR A 510 -8.69 -22.76 -9.85
N VAL A 511 -9.25 -22.06 -10.83
CA VAL A 511 -10.53 -22.42 -11.44
C VAL A 511 -10.40 -23.74 -12.21
N ILE A 512 -9.32 -23.90 -12.99
CA ILE A 512 -9.02 -25.16 -13.71
C ILE A 512 -8.82 -26.30 -12.71
N ARG A 513 -8.01 -26.09 -11.65
CA ARG A 513 -7.82 -27.10 -10.60
C ARG A 513 -9.14 -27.50 -9.93
N TYR A 514 -9.99 -26.54 -9.57
CA TYR A 514 -11.30 -26.83 -8.97
C TYR A 514 -12.20 -27.64 -9.92
N ALA A 515 -12.25 -27.28 -11.20
CA ALA A 515 -13.05 -28.00 -12.19
C ALA A 515 -12.55 -29.45 -12.40
N TYR A 516 -11.24 -29.69 -12.43
CA TYR A 516 -10.71 -31.06 -12.47
C TYR A 516 -11.06 -31.87 -11.22
N ILE A 517 -11.09 -31.25 -10.04
CA ILE A 517 -11.58 -31.90 -8.82
C ILE A 517 -13.06 -32.28 -8.94
N GLN A 518 -13.91 -31.40 -9.49
CA GLN A 518 -15.32 -31.74 -9.75
C GLN A 518 -15.46 -32.94 -10.70
N ILE A 519 -14.68 -33.00 -11.78
CA ILE A 519 -14.66 -34.16 -12.69
C ILE A 519 -14.25 -35.43 -11.95
N THR A 520 -13.21 -35.35 -11.11
CA THR A 520 -12.70 -36.48 -10.31
C THR A 520 -13.76 -36.99 -9.34
N LEU A 521 -14.56 -36.09 -8.76
CA LEU A 521 -15.70 -36.39 -7.89
C LEU A 521 -16.97 -36.82 -8.64
N ARG A 522 -16.87 -37.08 -9.96
CA ARG A 522 -17.99 -37.43 -10.85
C ARG A 522 -19.10 -36.37 -10.90
N ASP A 523 -18.74 -35.10 -10.77
CA ASP A 523 -19.58 -33.93 -11.04
C ASP A 523 -19.14 -33.20 -12.33
N PRO A 524 -19.29 -33.83 -13.51
CA PRO A 524 -18.90 -33.19 -14.77
C PRO A 524 -19.81 -32.01 -15.14
N VAL A 525 -21.05 -31.99 -14.64
CA VAL A 525 -21.99 -30.87 -14.88
C VAL A 525 -21.50 -29.63 -14.15
N GLY A 526 -21.17 -29.75 -12.86
CA GLY A 526 -20.61 -28.64 -12.10
C GLY A 526 -19.27 -28.15 -12.67
N ALA A 527 -18.44 -29.05 -13.22
CA ALA A 527 -17.21 -28.64 -13.91
C ALA A 527 -17.50 -27.80 -15.17
N ILE A 528 -18.46 -28.21 -16.00
CA ILE A 528 -18.88 -27.46 -17.20
C ILE A 528 -19.45 -26.08 -16.80
N ASP A 529 -20.27 -26.03 -15.76
CA ASP A 529 -20.86 -24.77 -15.26
C ASP A 529 -19.78 -23.82 -14.73
N THR A 530 -18.82 -24.35 -13.97
CA THR A 530 -17.64 -23.59 -13.51
C THR A 530 -16.90 -23.01 -14.71
N VAL A 531 -16.62 -23.82 -15.74
CA VAL A 531 -15.91 -23.34 -16.92
C VAL A 531 -16.71 -22.28 -17.68
N SER A 532 -18.01 -22.50 -17.87
CA SER A 532 -18.90 -21.53 -18.53
C SER A 532 -18.90 -20.18 -17.79
N LYS A 533 -18.98 -20.22 -16.45
CA LYS A 533 -19.00 -19.02 -15.60
C LYS A 533 -17.70 -18.21 -15.69
N TYR A 534 -16.55 -18.87 -15.62
CA TYR A 534 -15.26 -18.17 -15.48
C TYR A 534 -14.47 -18.01 -16.78
N PHE A 535 -14.77 -18.80 -17.83
CA PHE A 535 -14.03 -18.81 -19.09
C PHE A 535 -14.88 -18.54 -20.35
N SER A 536 -16.10 -18.02 -20.22
CA SER A 536 -16.98 -17.69 -21.37
C SER A 536 -16.29 -16.90 -22.49
N GLY A 537 -15.37 -15.99 -22.17
CA GLY A 537 -14.57 -15.21 -23.13
C GLY A 537 -13.19 -15.79 -23.49
N LYS A 538 -12.77 -16.91 -22.91
CA LYS A 538 -11.43 -17.53 -23.04
C LYS A 538 -11.46 -18.93 -23.67
N MET A 539 -12.50 -19.24 -24.43
CA MET A 539 -12.72 -20.57 -25.03
C MET A 539 -11.64 -21.03 -26.03
N ASN A 540 -10.62 -20.22 -26.36
CA ASN A 540 -9.49 -20.62 -27.19
C ASN A 540 -8.22 -20.96 -26.38
N ASN A 541 -8.32 -21.08 -25.05
CA ASN A 541 -7.24 -21.58 -24.22
C ASN A 541 -7.16 -23.13 -24.29
N VAL A 542 -5.94 -23.65 -24.44
CA VAL A 542 -5.64 -25.08 -24.60
C VAL A 542 -6.10 -25.92 -23.40
N ASP A 543 -5.86 -25.43 -22.18
CA ASP A 543 -6.19 -26.11 -20.93
C ASP A 543 -7.70 -26.10 -20.69
N VAL A 544 -8.38 -25.00 -21.03
CA VAL A 544 -9.84 -24.88 -20.94
C VAL A 544 -10.53 -25.84 -21.90
N ARG A 545 -10.00 -26.02 -23.12
CA ARG A 545 -10.54 -26.98 -24.10
C ARG A 545 -10.33 -28.43 -23.66
N ALA A 546 -9.14 -28.74 -23.14
CA ALA A 546 -8.85 -30.07 -22.58
C ALA A 546 -9.80 -30.39 -21.41
N LEU A 547 -9.99 -29.43 -20.49
CA LEU A 547 -10.87 -29.56 -19.34
C LEU A 547 -12.33 -29.80 -19.74
N LEU A 548 -12.88 -29.00 -20.67
CA LEU A 548 -14.25 -29.21 -21.18
C LEU A 548 -14.39 -30.55 -21.87
N GLY A 549 -13.42 -30.93 -22.70
CA GLY A 549 -13.42 -32.22 -23.39
C GLY A 549 -13.46 -33.39 -22.40
N THR A 550 -12.64 -33.31 -21.35
CA THR A 550 -12.61 -34.28 -20.25
C THR A 550 -13.94 -34.33 -19.50
N ALA A 551 -14.52 -33.17 -19.16
CA ALA A 551 -15.81 -33.11 -18.47
C ALA A 551 -16.94 -33.72 -19.28
N TYR A 552 -17.04 -33.41 -20.59
CA TYR A 552 -18.04 -34.00 -21.47
C TYR A 552 -17.82 -35.51 -21.69
N PHE A 553 -16.56 -35.97 -21.75
CA PHE A 553 -16.25 -37.38 -21.84
C PHE A 553 -16.77 -38.14 -20.61
N VAL A 554 -16.50 -37.62 -19.40
CA VAL A 554 -17.00 -38.20 -18.14
C VAL A 554 -18.52 -38.10 -18.01
N LYS A 555 -19.14 -37.05 -18.56
CA LYS A 555 -20.60 -36.92 -18.66
C LYS A 555 -21.24 -37.95 -19.61
N GLY A 556 -20.47 -38.54 -20.52
CA GLY A 556 -20.94 -39.44 -21.57
C GLY A 556 -21.42 -38.73 -22.84
N ASP A 557 -21.20 -37.42 -22.98
CA ASP A 557 -21.51 -36.66 -24.19
C ASP A 557 -20.32 -36.73 -25.16
N ASN A 558 -20.22 -37.86 -25.85
CA ASN A 558 -19.13 -38.17 -26.75
C ASN A 558 -18.99 -37.17 -27.92
N VAL A 559 -20.09 -36.52 -28.33
CA VAL A 559 -20.07 -35.53 -29.41
C VAL A 559 -19.36 -34.27 -28.94
N GLN A 560 -19.78 -33.71 -27.81
CA GLN A 560 -19.13 -32.52 -27.25
C GLN A 560 -17.71 -32.82 -26.80
N ALA A 561 -17.47 -33.98 -26.17
CA ALA A 561 -16.15 -34.43 -25.77
C ALA A 561 -15.18 -34.40 -26.96
N LEU A 562 -15.55 -35.01 -28.10
CA LEU A 562 -14.70 -35.07 -29.28
C LEU A 562 -14.41 -33.68 -29.86
N ILE A 563 -15.40 -32.78 -29.89
CA ILE A 563 -15.23 -31.40 -30.36
C ILE A 563 -14.17 -30.67 -29.53
N HIS A 564 -14.29 -30.74 -28.20
CA HIS A 564 -13.40 -30.03 -27.29
C HIS A 564 -12.00 -30.65 -27.20
N LEU A 565 -11.90 -31.98 -27.14
CA LEU A 565 -10.63 -32.72 -27.08
C LEU A 565 -9.80 -32.53 -28.36
N LYS A 566 -10.41 -32.66 -29.55
CA LYS A 566 -9.70 -32.39 -30.82
C LYS A 566 -9.24 -30.94 -30.91
N ARG A 567 -10.09 -30.00 -30.47
CA ARG A 567 -9.70 -28.60 -30.45
C ARG A 567 -8.53 -28.33 -29.50
N ALA A 568 -8.45 -29.04 -28.38
CA ALA A 568 -7.30 -28.97 -27.48
C ALA A 568 -6.01 -29.46 -28.17
N GLN A 569 -6.07 -30.58 -28.91
CA GLN A 569 -4.93 -31.08 -29.70
C GLN A 569 -4.50 -30.08 -30.78
N GLU A 570 -5.45 -29.51 -31.53
CA GLU A 570 -5.18 -28.49 -32.55
C GLU A 570 -4.49 -27.24 -31.95
N LEU A 571 -4.82 -26.89 -30.72
CA LEU A 571 -4.20 -25.80 -29.96
C LEU A 571 -2.86 -26.20 -29.33
N GLY A 572 -2.38 -27.42 -29.56
CA GLY A 572 -1.06 -27.90 -29.16
C GLY A 572 -1.02 -28.71 -27.86
N ASN A 573 -2.17 -29.17 -27.33
CA ASN A 573 -2.16 -30.10 -26.20
C ASN A 573 -1.58 -31.46 -26.62
N LYS A 574 -0.64 -31.99 -25.84
CA LYS A 574 0.07 -33.26 -26.10
C LYS A 574 -0.13 -34.30 -24.98
N ALA A 575 -1.12 -34.11 -24.11
CA ALA A 575 -1.42 -35.05 -23.04
C ALA A 575 -1.92 -36.38 -23.62
N ILE A 576 -1.29 -37.48 -23.22
CA ILE A 576 -1.59 -38.84 -23.72
C ILE A 576 -3.04 -39.23 -23.38
N GLU A 577 -3.54 -38.73 -22.26
CA GLU A 577 -4.90 -38.96 -21.78
C GLU A 577 -5.95 -38.41 -22.76
N ILE A 578 -5.65 -37.31 -23.46
CA ILE A 578 -6.56 -36.74 -24.48
C ILE A 578 -6.66 -37.68 -25.67
N ASP A 579 -5.52 -38.21 -26.15
CA ASP A 579 -5.48 -39.15 -27.27
C ASP A 579 -6.26 -40.42 -26.92
N GLN A 580 -6.05 -40.95 -25.72
CA GLN A 580 -6.75 -42.13 -25.20
C GLN A 580 -8.27 -41.90 -25.10
N MET A 581 -8.72 -40.75 -24.61
CA MET A 581 -10.14 -40.41 -24.56
C MET A 581 -10.75 -40.33 -25.97
N ILE A 582 -10.06 -39.70 -26.93
CA ILE A 582 -10.52 -39.61 -28.32
C ILE A 582 -10.63 -41.01 -28.95
N GLU A 583 -9.63 -41.86 -28.76
CA GLU A 583 -9.65 -43.24 -29.23
C GLU A 583 -10.81 -44.03 -28.60
N ALA A 584 -11.01 -43.91 -27.29
CA ALA A 584 -12.10 -44.59 -26.58
C ALA A 584 -13.47 -44.15 -27.11
N ILE A 585 -13.67 -42.86 -27.40
CA ILE A 585 -14.90 -42.35 -28.03
C ILE A 585 -15.09 -42.97 -29.42
N ASN A 586 -14.04 -43.01 -30.23
CA ASN A 586 -14.12 -43.50 -31.61
C ASN A 586 -14.33 -45.03 -31.69
N ARG A 587 -13.85 -45.80 -30.72
CA ARG A 587 -14.07 -47.26 -30.64
C ARG A 587 -15.50 -47.65 -30.26
N ASN A 588 -16.22 -46.75 -29.60
CA ASN A 588 -17.59 -46.96 -29.13
C ASN A 588 -18.67 -46.34 -30.06
N LYS A 589 -18.28 -45.86 -31.24
CA LYS A 589 -19.17 -45.49 -32.35
C LYS A 589 -19.35 -46.67 -33.28
#